data_AF-A0A8X7VVQ7-F1
#
_entry.id   AF-A0A8X7VVQ7-F1
#
_cell.length_a   1.000
_cell.length_b   1.000
_cell.length_c   1.000
_cell.angle_alpha   90.00
_cell.angle_beta   90.00
_cell.angle_gamma   90.00
#
_symmetry.space_group_name_H-M   'P 1'
#
loop_
_entity.id
_entity.type
_entity.pdbx_description
1 polymer ?
#
loop_
_entity_poly.entity_id
_entity_poly.type
_entity_poly.pdbx_seq_one_letter_code
_entity_poly.pdbx_strand_id
1 'polypeptide(L)'
;MPACDNAEMVYITKTQKPCSFFVRMMLRVLLGLVCFFVAVGFSFLPYLAVLIGAIGLLVTSTYPCFMWISIKQPQWKTLMWLLNVLMRSLGASLSVLLVVASALRLADKGLHANFFKP
;
A
#
# COMPACT_ATOMS: atom_id res chain seq x y z
N MET A 1 -10.36 -7.19 -6.90
CA MET A 1 -9.87 -6.56 -5.66
C MET A 1 -8.75 -7.47 -5.18
N PRO A 2 -7.47 -7.05 -5.25
CA PRO A 2 -6.34 -7.94 -5.02
C PRO A 2 -6.46 -8.73 -3.70
N ALA A 3 -6.98 -8.09 -2.65
CA ALA A 3 -7.19 -8.73 -1.35
C ALA A 3 -8.27 -9.84 -1.36
N CYS A 4 -9.43 -9.62 -1.99
CA CYS A 4 -10.48 -10.63 -2.11
C CYS A 4 -10.02 -11.78 -3.00
N ASP A 5 -9.37 -11.46 -4.12
CA ASP A 5 -8.88 -12.47 -5.06
C ASP A 5 -7.78 -13.33 -4.42
N ASN A 6 -6.92 -12.74 -3.58
CA ASN A 6 -5.91 -13.47 -2.80
C ASN A 6 -6.53 -14.32 -1.68
N ALA A 7 -7.57 -13.83 -1.00
CA ALA A 7 -8.31 -14.63 -0.01
C ALA A 7 -9.04 -15.83 -0.66
N GLU A 8 -9.63 -15.62 -1.83
CA GLU A 8 -10.20 -16.69 -2.66
C GLU A 8 -9.12 -17.70 -3.07
N MET A 9 -7.92 -17.24 -3.48
CA MET A 9 -6.79 -18.11 -3.83
C MET A 9 -6.35 -18.97 -2.64
N VAL A 10 -6.14 -18.37 -1.46
CA VAL A 10 -5.76 -19.11 -0.24
C VAL A 10 -6.83 -20.15 0.12
N TYR A 11 -8.10 -19.80 0.01
CA TYR A 11 -9.20 -20.73 0.25
C TYR A 11 -9.18 -21.92 -0.72
N ILE A 12 -8.99 -21.66 -2.02
CA ILE A 12 -8.89 -22.71 -3.05
C ILE A 12 -7.68 -23.60 -2.79
N THR A 13 -6.52 -23.04 -2.48
CA THR A 13 -5.30 -23.81 -2.20
C THR A 13 -5.46 -24.71 -0.98
N LYS A 14 -6.19 -24.27 0.06
CA LYS A 14 -6.43 -25.08 1.27
C LYS A 14 -7.53 -26.12 1.09
N THR A 15 -8.60 -25.78 0.38
CA THR A 15 -9.79 -26.62 0.26
C THR A 15 -9.74 -27.53 -0.97
N GLN A 16 -8.82 -27.26 -1.92
CA GLN A 16 -8.67 -27.97 -3.20
C GLN A 16 -9.98 -28.08 -4.00
N LYS A 17 -10.90 -27.13 -3.78
CA LYS A 17 -12.22 -27.06 -4.40
C LYS A 17 -12.47 -25.66 -4.93
N PRO A 18 -13.23 -25.53 -6.03
CA PRO A 18 -13.61 -24.22 -6.55
C PRO A 18 -14.43 -23.46 -5.51
N CYS A 19 -14.19 -22.15 -5.43
CA CYS A 19 -14.92 -21.27 -4.54
C CYS A 19 -16.37 -21.17 -5.00
N SER A 20 -17.33 -21.67 -4.21
CA SER A 20 -18.75 -21.51 -4.49
C SER A 20 -19.13 -20.02 -4.45
N PHE A 21 -20.14 -19.63 -5.24
CA PHE A 21 -20.66 -18.26 -5.27
C PHE A 21 -21.01 -17.74 -3.86
N PHE A 22 -21.52 -18.61 -2.98
CA PHE A 22 -21.85 -18.25 -1.60
C PHE A 22 -20.61 -17.94 -0.77
N VAL A 23 -19.57 -18.78 -0.86
CA VAL A 23 -18.30 -18.57 -0.15
C VAL A 23 -17.63 -17.27 -0.62
N ARG A 24 -17.67 -17.02 -1.92
CA ARG A 24 -17.16 -15.79 -2.52
C ARG A 24 -17.85 -14.54 -1.97
N MET A 25 -19.18 -14.56 -1.90
CA MET A 25 -19.95 -13.46 -1.33
C MET A 25 -19.64 -13.28 0.16
N MET A 26 -19.57 -14.37 0.93
CA MET A 26 -19.25 -14.32 2.36
C MET A 26 -17.86 -13.74 2.62
N LEU A 27 -16.83 -14.13 1.86
CA LEU A 27 -15.48 -13.56 1.98
C LEU A 27 -15.47 -12.04 1.72
N ARG A 28 -16.22 -11.58 0.70
CA ARG A 28 -16.31 -10.14 0.38
C ARG A 28 -17.04 -9.36 1.45
N VAL A 29 -18.16 -9.87 1.95
CA VAL A 29 -18.93 -9.24 3.03
C VAL A 29 -18.10 -9.20 4.31
N LEU A 30 -17.42 -10.29 4.67
CA LEU A 30 -16.58 -10.36 5.86
C LEU A 30 -15.40 -9.39 5.77
N LEU A 31 -14.70 -9.33 4.63
CA LEU A 31 -13.62 -8.37 4.44
C LEU A 31 -14.13 -6.92 4.52
N GLY A 32 -15.28 -6.63 3.88
CA GLY A 32 -15.92 -5.32 3.94
C GLY A 32 -16.32 -4.93 5.37
N LEU A 33 -16.90 -5.87 6.12
CA LEU A 33 -17.30 -5.67 7.52
C LEU A 33 -16.08 -5.39 8.41
N VAL A 34 -15.00 -6.16 8.27
CA VAL A 34 -13.74 -5.93 9.01
C VAL A 34 -13.18 -4.54 8.67
N CYS A 35 -13.12 -4.17 7.39
CA CYS A 35 -12.67 -2.84 6.98
C CYS A 35 -13.53 -1.72 7.57
N PHE A 36 -14.85 -1.92 7.63
CA PHE A 36 -15.79 -0.96 8.23
C PHE A 36 -15.56 -0.81 9.73
N PHE A 37 -15.48 -1.91 10.49
CA PHE A 37 -15.18 -1.88 11.92
C PHE A 37 -13.84 -1.19 12.20
N VAL A 38 -12.83 -1.49 11.39
CA VAL A 38 -11.50 -0.90 11.51
C VAL A 38 -11.55 0.60 11.22
N ALA A 39 -12.23 1.03 10.15
CA ALA A 39 -12.39 2.45 9.81
C ALA A 39 -13.15 3.26 10.86
N VAL A 40 -14.20 2.69 11.47
CA VAL A 40 -15.01 3.35 12.51
C VAL A 40 -14.27 3.36 13.86
N GLY A 41 -13.65 2.24 14.23
CA GLY A 41 -12.99 2.08 15.52
C GLY A 41 -11.67 2.85 15.62
N PHE A 42 -10.88 2.90 14.55
CA PHE A 42 -9.55 3.51 14.57
C PHE A 42 -9.52 4.80 13.77
N SER A 43 -9.95 5.89 14.41
CA SER A 43 -9.97 7.22 13.78
C SER A 43 -8.58 7.76 13.40
N PHE A 44 -7.49 7.11 13.85
CA PHE A 44 -6.10 7.44 13.50
C PHE A 44 -5.56 6.68 12.28
N LEU A 45 -6.29 5.72 11.71
CA LEU A 45 -5.92 4.99 10.51
C LEU A 45 -5.51 5.86 9.32
N PRO A 46 -6.18 6.99 9.02
CA PRO A 46 -5.77 7.82 7.89
C PRO A 46 -4.32 8.30 8.00
N TYR A 47 -3.83 8.56 9.22
CA TYR A 47 -2.43 8.95 9.43
C TYR A 47 -1.47 7.78 9.18
N LEU A 48 -1.83 6.57 9.63
CA LEU A 48 -1.06 5.36 9.35
C LEU A 48 -1.10 4.98 7.86
N ALA A 49 -2.22 5.20 7.18
CA ALA A 49 -2.40 4.90 5.78
C ALA A 49 -1.45 5.74 4.90
N VAL A 50 -1.21 7.00 5.27
CA VAL A 50 -0.22 7.84 4.59
C VAL A 50 1.19 7.27 4.77
N LEU A 51 1.52 6.80 5.98
CA LEU A 51 2.83 6.19 6.27
C LEU A 51 3.04 4.87 5.51
N ILE A 52 2.04 3.99 5.55
CA ILE A 52 2.02 2.71 4.82
C ILE A 52 2.09 2.98 3.31
N GLY A 53 1.34 3.99 2.84
CA GLY A 53 1.36 4.44 1.45
C GLY A 53 2.73 4.96 1.02
N ALA A 54 3.45 5.67 1.89
CA ALA A 54 4.81 6.15 1.59
C ALA A 54 5.81 4.99 1.40
N ILE A 55 5.70 3.93 2.23
CA ILE A 55 6.50 2.69 2.06
C ILE A 55 6.10 2.00 0.76
N GLY A 56 4.79 1.89 0.50
CA GLY A 56 4.26 1.32 -0.73
C GLY A 56 4.73 2.07 -1.99
N LEU A 57 4.85 3.39 -1.93
CA LEU A 57 5.36 4.22 -3.02
C LEU A 57 6.84 3.89 -3.32
N LEU A 58 7.63 3.65 -2.27
CA LEU A 58 9.03 3.24 -2.42
C LEU A 58 9.12 1.88 -3.12
N VAL A 59 8.33 0.91 -2.67
CA VAL A 59 8.33 -0.45 -3.23
C VAL A 59 7.78 -0.47 -4.66
N THR A 60 6.73 0.29 -4.96
CA THR A 60 6.06 0.21 -6.26
C THR A 60 6.68 1.11 -7.33
N SER A 61 7.29 2.25 -6.96
CA SER A 61 7.94 3.15 -7.93
C SER A 61 9.47 3.05 -7.91
N THR A 62 10.11 2.96 -6.74
CA THR A 62 11.59 2.99 -6.67
C THR A 62 12.20 1.64 -7.03
N TYR A 63 11.62 0.54 -6.54
CA TYR A 63 12.14 -0.82 -6.76
C TYR A 63 12.17 -1.24 -8.24
N PRO A 64 11.07 -1.16 -9.03
CA PRO A 64 11.12 -1.58 -10.43
C PRO A 64 12.05 -0.71 -11.28
N CYS A 65 12.17 0.59 -10.99
CA CYS A 65 13.12 1.47 -11.67
C CYS A 65 14.57 1.05 -11.38
N PHE A 66 14.90 0.70 -10.13
CA PHE A 66 16.23 0.22 -9.77
C PHE A 66 16.54 -1.15 -10.39
N MET A 67 15.56 -2.04 -10.35
CA MET A 67 15.64 -3.37 -10.93
C MET A 67 15.86 -3.30 -12.45
N TRP A 68 15.14 -2.41 -13.15
CA TRP A 68 15.30 -2.19 -14.58
C TRP A 68 16.69 -1.68 -14.95
N ILE A 69 17.23 -0.69 -14.21
CA ILE A 69 18.59 -0.18 -14.43
C ILE A 69 19.62 -1.30 -14.22
N SER A 70 19.44 -2.11 -13.18
CA SER A 70 20.35 -3.22 -12.84
C SER A 70 20.35 -4.33 -13.89
N ILE A 71 19.18 -4.68 -14.44
CA ILE A 71 19.03 -5.72 -15.46
C ILE A 71 19.51 -5.25 -16.83
N LYS A 72 19.10 -4.04 -17.25
CA LYS A 72 19.33 -3.57 -18.62
C LYS A 72 20.66 -2.88 -18.83
N GLN A 73 21.35 -2.43 -17.77
CA GLN A 73 22.57 -1.63 -17.84
C GLN A 73 22.57 -0.64 -19.03
N PRO A 74 21.54 0.24 -19.11
CA PRO A 74 21.39 1.12 -20.25
C PRO A 74 22.59 2.07 -20.36
N GLN A 75 22.94 2.41 -21.60
CA GLN A 75 23.97 3.39 -21.88
C GLN A 75 23.65 4.75 -21.24
N TRP A 76 24.68 5.36 -20.66
CA TRP A 76 24.56 6.60 -19.90
C TRP A 76 24.06 7.71 -20.83
N LYS A 77 23.02 8.45 -20.41
CA LYS A 77 22.32 9.54 -21.14
C LYS A 77 21.22 9.17 -22.14
N THR A 78 20.76 7.92 -22.23
CA THR A 78 19.52 7.65 -22.98
C THR A 78 18.30 8.25 -22.27
N LEU A 79 17.32 8.75 -23.03
CA LEU A 79 16.05 9.31 -22.50
C LEU A 79 15.34 8.33 -21.54
N MET A 80 15.41 7.04 -21.83
CA MET A 80 14.87 5.95 -21.01
C MET A 80 15.59 5.81 -19.65
N TRP A 81 16.91 6.06 -19.61
CA TRP A 81 17.69 6.09 -18.37
C TRP A 81 17.32 7.31 -17.53
N LEU A 82 17.23 8.50 -18.15
CA LEU A 82 16.82 9.72 -17.47
C LEU A 82 15.43 9.60 -16.84
N LEU A 83 14.45 9.05 -17.57
CA LEU A 83 13.09 8.84 -17.06
C LEU A 83 13.05 7.91 -15.84
N ASN A 84 13.79 6.80 -15.88
CA ASN A 84 13.81 5.86 -14.74
C ASN A 84 14.58 6.41 -13.53
N VAL A 85 15.65 7.17 -13.75
CA VAL A 85 16.36 7.86 -12.67
C VAL A 85 15.48 8.96 -12.05
N LEU A 86 14.78 9.75 -12.88
CA LEU A 86 13.86 10.79 -12.44
C LEU A 86 12.72 10.17 -11.63
N MET A 87 12.05 9.13 -12.15
CA MET A 87 10.94 8.46 -11.47
C MET A 87 11.37 7.86 -10.14
N ARG A 88 12.57 7.26 -10.08
CA ARG A 88 13.18 6.80 -8.84
C ARG A 88 13.39 7.94 -7.84
N SER A 89 13.99 9.05 -8.27
CA SER A 89 14.25 10.20 -7.40
C SER A 89 12.98 10.88 -6.91
N LEU A 90 11.96 10.95 -7.76
CA LEU A 90 10.64 11.52 -7.46
C LEU A 90 9.90 10.64 -6.46
N GLY A 91 9.86 9.32 -6.68
CA GLY A 91 9.25 8.37 -5.75
C GLY A 91 9.92 8.36 -4.38
N ALA A 92 11.25 8.41 -4.33
CA ALA A 92 12.00 8.51 -3.07
C ALA A 92 11.72 9.84 -2.34
N SER A 93 11.76 10.97 -3.06
CA SER A 93 11.51 12.30 -2.50
C SER A 93 10.09 12.43 -1.96
N LEU A 94 9.09 11.96 -2.72
CA LEU A 94 7.69 11.93 -2.28
C LEU A 94 7.51 11.07 -1.03
N SER A 95 8.15 9.90 -0.97
CA SER A 95 8.09 9.04 0.22
C SER A 95 8.67 9.74 1.46
N VAL A 96 9.85 10.36 1.34
CA VAL A 96 10.46 11.12 2.45
C VAL A 96 9.57 12.28 2.86
N LEU A 97 9.04 13.05 1.91
CA LEU A 97 8.16 14.18 2.19
C LEU A 97 6.89 13.73 2.93
N LEU A 98 6.29 12.60 2.52
CA LEU A 98 5.12 12.02 3.17
C LEU A 98 5.43 11.56 4.59
N VAL A 99 6.59 10.94 4.83
CA VAL A 99 7.03 10.53 6.17
C VAL A 99 7.24 11.75 7.07
N VAL A 100 7.95 12.77 6.59
CA VAL A 100 8.19 14.01 7.35
C VAL A 100 6.88 14.74 7.63
N ALA A 101 6.01 14.89 6.64
CA ALA A 101 4.70 15.54 6.82
C ALA A 101 3.82 14.76 7.81
N SER A 102 3.87 13.43 7.79
CA SER A 102 3.16 12.58 8.74
C SER A 102 3.74 12.74 10.15
N ALA A 103 5.06 12.77 10.29
CA ALA A 103 5.74 12.96 11.57
C ALA A 103 5.44 14.35 12.18
N LEU A 104 5.47 15.41 11.37
CA LEU A 104 5.12 16.77 11.81
C LEU A 104 3.65 16.86 12.23
N ARG A 105 2.73 16.29 11.43
CA ARG A 105 1.30 16.24 11.82
C ARG A 105 1.08 15.47 13.11
N LEU A 106 1.86 14.42 13.34
CA LEU A 106 1.80 13.63 14.55
C LEU A 106 2.36 14.40 15.76
N ALA A 107 3.44 15.16 15.57
CA ALA A 107 4.01 16.03 16.58
C ALA A 107 3.05 17.17 16.97
N ASP A 108 2.43 17.83 15.99
CA ASP A 108 1.52 18.96 16.23
C ASP A 108 0.18 18.55 16.85
N LYS A 109 -0.42 17.44 16.38
CA LYS A 109 -1.76 17.01 16.82
C LYS A 109 -1.73 15.96 17.94
N GLY A 110 -0.56 15.40 18.23
CA GLY A 110 -0.43 14.21 19.06
C GLY A 110 -1.06 12.96 18.43
N LEU A 111 -0.62 11.77 18.85
CA LEU A 111 -1.32 10.53 18.52
C LEU A 111 -2.57 10.42 19.42
N HIS A 112 -3.66 11.09 19.06
CA HIS A 112 -4.96 10.82 19.69
C HIS A 112 -5.44 9.44 19.24
N ALA A 113 -4.98 8.39 19.93
CA ALA A 113 -5.44 7.02 19.78
C ALA A 113 -6.84 6.83 20.37
N ASN A 114 -7.78 7.68 19.94
CA ASN A 114 -9.18 7.55 20.26
C ASN A 114 -9.72 6.31 19.54
N PHE A 115 -10.06 5.29 20.34
CA PHE A 115 -10.89 4.19 19.89
C PHE A 115 -12.32 4.72 19.87
N PHE A 116 -12.87 4.86 18.65
CA PHE A 116 -14.11 5.58 18.35
C PHE A 116 -13.98 7.10 18.57
N LYS A 117 -14.50 7.89 17.61
CA LYS A 117 -14.81 9.30 17.86
C LYS A 117 -16.08 9.31 18.72
N PRO A 118 -16.06 9.80 19.98
CA PRO A 118 -17.28 10.34 20.54
C PRO A 118 -17.77 11.53 19.68
#